data_AF-A0A553MT48-F1
#
_entry.id   AF-A0A553MT48-F1
#
_cell.length_a   1.000
_cell.length_b   1.000
_cell.length_c   1.000
_cell.angle_alpha   90.00
_cell.angle_beta   90.00
_cell.angle_gamma   90.00
#
_symmetry.space_group_name_H-M   'P 1'
#
loop_
_entity.id
_entity.type
_entity.pdbx_description
1 polymer ?
#
loop_
_entity_poly.entity_id
_entity_poly.type
_entity_poly.pdbx_seq_one_letter_code
_entity_poly.pdbx_strand_id
1 'polypeptide(L)'
;METVLPIMNKYTEIETCVECSAKNLKNISELFYYAQKAVLHPTGPLYCPEKKEMRTACVRALTRIFKVSDLDNDGILNDLELTFFQKVCFNTPLAPQALEDVKNVVRKNVTDGVLDNGLTLKGRHETTWAVLRRFGYDDDLELHQDFLFPLFKVPSDCTTELNHNAYLFLQSVFDKHDKDRDCALSPDELKDLFAVFPYVPWGLDVNTTVCTNDQGWITYQGFLSQWTLTTYLDVQRCLEYLAYLVTREKKLDLQKKQTQRNVFRCHVFGITGSGKSGFLQGFLGRNLVHQKTIREEHKSYYAINTAHVYGQEKYLLLHEVTADFDVLSEAELSCDVVCLIYDVSNPCSFEYCAQIFKQYFMDSKTPCMLVSGKSDLVEMKQQYCMSPLEFCRKHRMPPPQAFSCNTTAPPCKDIYTKLATMAVYPHARLRCMCTCNRCTFCLCQNFINSELVQTLRTKLYSLVLSRHVTAAELKSSSFWLRASVGASVCAVLSFAIYRALLRSP
;
A
#
# COMPACT_ATOMS: atom_id res chain seq x y z
N MET A 1 36.51 44.51 -24.74
CA MET A 1 36.81 43.30 -23.94
C MET A 1 38.00 43.50 -22.99
N GLU A 2 39.12 44.11 -23.42
CA GLU A 2 40.31 44.31 -22.56
C GLU A 2 40.04 45.04 -21.24
N THR A 3 39.07 45.96 -21.19
CA THR A 3 38.66 46.68 -19.97
C THR A 3 37.78 45.88 -19.01
N VAL A 4 37.13 44.80 -19.48
CA VAL A 4 36.12 44.05 -18.72
C VAL A 4 36.68 42.78 -18.10
N LEU A 5 37.63 42.14 -18.78
CA LEU A 5 38.36 40.96 -18.31
C LEU A 5 38.92 41.11 -16.88
N PRO A 6 39.53 42.24 -16.49
CA PRO A 6 40.01 42.43 -15.11
C PRO A 6 38.89 42.41 -14.06
N ILE A 7 37.70 42.88 -14.42
CA ILE A 7 36.54 42.93 -13.52
C ILE A 7 35.94 41.54 -13.37
N MET A 8 35.77 40.79 -14.47
CA MET A 8 35.30 39.40 -14.43
C MET A 8 36.27 38.47 -13.69
N ASN A 9 37.58 38.69 -13.83
CA ASN A 9 38.58 37.93 -13.07
C ASN A 9 38.61 38.29 -11.58
N LYS A 10 38.15 39.50 -11.22
CA LYS A 10 38.13 39.98 -9.84
C LYS A 10 36.86 39.57 -9.08
N TYR A 11 35.71 39.51 -9.76
CA TYR A 11 34.42 39.17 -9.17
C TYR A 11 33.87 37.93 -9.84
N THR A 12 33.95 36.79 -9.15
CA THR A 12 33.53 35.48 -9.67
C THR A 12 32.02 35.39 -9.89
N GLU A 13 31.25 36.31 -9.33
CA GLU A 13 29.80 36.43 -9.51
C GLU A 13 29.41 37.01 -10.88
N ILE A 14 30.35 37.63 -11.60
CA ILE A 14 30.07 38.22 -12.92
C ILE A 14 30.19 37.14 -14.00
N GLU A 15 29.05 36.56 -14.37
CA GLU A 15 28.99 35.47 -15.35
C GLU A 15 29.20 35.93 -16.81
N THR A 16 28.67 37.09 -17.18
CA THR A 16 28.67 37.57 -18.58
C THR A 16 28.65 39.09 -18.63
N CYS A 17 29.37 39.67 -19.60
CA CYS A 17 29.29 41.10 -19.92
C CYS A 17 28.85 41.27 -21.37
N VAL A 18 27.79 42.05 -21.58
CA VAL A 18 27.24 42.34 -22.90
C VAL A 18 27.46 43.81 -23.23
N GLU A 19 28.24 44.10 -24.27
CA GLU A 19 28.35 45.45 -24.79
C GLU A 19 27.12 45.75 -25.66
N CYS A 20 26.26 46.68 -25.22
CA CYS A 20 25.00 47.00 -25.90
C CYS A 20 24.82 48.50 -26.16
N SER A 21 24.02 48.86 -27.18
CA SER A 21 23.63 50.25 -27.45
C SER A 21 22.19 50.31 -27.94
N ALA A 22 21.30 50.89 -27.13
CA ALA A 22 19.89 51.07 -27.50
C ALA A 22 19.74 52.01 -28.70
N LYS A 23 20.58 53.05 -28.80
CA LYS A 23 20.57 54.00 -29.92
C LYS A 23 20.95 53.36 -31.25
N ASN A 24 21.89 52.41 -31.23
CA ASN A 24 22.41 51.74 -32.43
C ASN A 24 21.81 50.33 -32.62
N LEU A 25 20.83 49.93 -31.79
CA LEU A 25 20.23 48.59 -31.74
C LEU A 25 21.25 47.44 -31.64
N LYS A 26 22.39 47.68 -30.98
CA LYS A 26 23.47 46.69 -30.81
C LYS A 26 23.21 45.82 -29.58
N ASN A 27 23.18 44.49 -29.77
CA ASN A 27 23.11 43.44 -28.74
C ASN A 27 21.96 43.58 -27.72
N ILE A 28 20.84 44.19 -28.12
CA ILE A 28 19.68 44.38 -27.23
C ILE A 28 18.98 43.05 -26.91
N SER A 29 18.81 42.18 -27.91
CA SER A 29 18.24 40.84 -27.72
C SER A 29 19.10 39.97 -26.80
N GLU A 30 20.42 40.01 -27.00
CA GLU A 30 21.40 39.30 -26.19
C GLU A 30 21.38 39.77 -24.72
N LEU A 31 21.31 41.08 -24.48
CA LEU A 31 21.17 41.64 -23.14
C LEU A 31 19.92 41.10 -22.43
N PHE A 32 18.75 41.14 -23.08
CA PHE A 32 17.51 40.61 -22.49
C PHE A 32 17.56 39.11 -22.28
N TYR A 33 18.17 38.36 -23.21
CA TYR A 33 18.36 36.92 -23.07
C TYR A 33 19.19 36.57 -21.83
N TYR A 34 20.37 37.19 -21.65
CA TYR A 34 21.22 36.92 -20.49
C TYR A 34 20.60 37.43 -19.18
N ALA A 35 19.90 38.56 -19.19
CA ALA A 35 19.17 39.05 -18.03
C ALA A 35 18.06 38.09 -17.60
N GLN A 36 17.26 37.58 -18.56
CA GLN A 36 16.26 36.55 -18.28
C GLN A 36 16.90 35.26 -17.78
N LYS A 37 17.99 34.81 -18.41
CA LYS A 37 18.71 33.60 -18.04
C LYS A 37 19.26 33.68 -16.61
N ALA A 38 19.84 34.82 -16.21
CA ALA A 38 20.39 34.99 -14.86
C ALA A 38 19.32 34.89 -13.76
N VAL A 39 18.09 35.31 -14.04
CA VAL A 39 16.96 35.20 -13.10
C VAL A 39 16.31 33.82 -13.15
N LEU A 40 16.07 33.30 -14.36
CA LEU A 40 15.36 32.04 -14.55
C LEU A 40 16.23 30.81 -14.30
N HIS A 41 17.54 30.89 -14.45
CA HIS A 41 18.45 29.75 -14.40
C HIS A 41 19.75 30.13 -13.66
N PRO A 42 19.66 30.53 -12.38
CA PRO A 42 20.81 31.04 -11.65
C PRO A 42 21.90 29.97 -11.50
N THR A 43 23.16 30.30 -11.79
CA THR A 43 24.28 29.32 -11.68
C THR A 43 24.70 29.11 -10.22
N GLY A 44 24.51 30.14 -9.38
CA GLY A 44 24.94 30.17 -7.97
C GLY A 44 24.52 28.94 -7.15
N PRO A 45 23.23 28.51 -7.15
CA PRO A 45 22.81 27.31 -6.41
C PRO A 45 23.41 26.00 -6.94
N LEU A 46 23.77 25.93 -8.22
CA LEU A 46 24.23 24.69 -8.86
C LEU A 46 25.73 24.47 -8.71
N TYR A 47 26.53 25.53 -8.82
CA TYR A 47 27.97 25.45 -9.00
C TYR A 47 28.72 26.38 -8.05
N CYS A 48 29.92 25.96 -7.62
CA CYS A 48 30.85 26.76 -6.84
C CYS A 48 32.05 27.13 -7.72
N PRO A 49 32.12 28.36 -8.25
CA PRO A 49 33.22 28.81 -9.11
C PRO A 49 34.61 28.66 -8.45
N GLU A 50 34.69 28.87 -7.14
CA GLU A 50 35.94 28.85 -6.38
C GLU A 50 36.55 27.45 -6.33
N LYS A 51 35.70 26.44 -6.08
CA LYS A 51 36.10 25.02 -6.03
C LYS A 51 36.11 24.34 -7.39
N LYS A 52 35.53 24.99 -8.40
CA LYS A 52 35.26 24.44 -9.73
C LYS A 52 34.43 23.16 -9.72
N GLU A 53 33.53 23.02 -8.73
CA GLU A 53 32.71 21.83 -8.49
C GLU A 53 31.23 22.18 -8.34
N MET A 54 30.35 21.20 -8.58
CA MET A 54 28.92 21.33 -8.30
C MET A 54 28.68 21.34 -6.80
N ARG A 55 27.69 22.13 -6.34
CA ARG A 55 27.32 22.14 -4.93
C ARG A 55 26.70 20.81 -4.52
N THR A 56 26.90 20.42 -3.27
CA THR A 56 26.41 19.13 -2.72
C THR A 56 24.89 18.99 -2.84
N ALA A 57 24.13 20.07 -2.66
CA ALA A 57 22.68 20.09 -2.84
C ALA A 57 22.27 19.74 -4.29
N CYS A 58 22.97 20.28 -5.29
CA CYS A 58 22.74 20.00 -6.71
C CYS A 58 23.08 18.54 -7.04
N VAL A 59 24.22 18.05 -6.55
CA VAL A 59 24.61 16.64 -6.71
C VAL A 59 23.57 15.72 -6.08
N ARG A 60 23.09 16.01 -4.87
CA ARG A 60 22.04 15.24 -4.19
C ARG A 60 20.75 15.22 -5.00
N ALA A 61 20.31 16.38 -5.50
CA ALA A 61 19.09 16.49 -6.30
C ALA A 61 19.18 15.66 -7.59
N LEU A 62 20.29 15.78 -8.32
CA LEU A 62 20.53 15.03 -9.56
C LEU A 62 20.71 13.53 -9.31
N THR A 63 21.34 13.14 -8.20
CA THR A 63 21.47 11.72 -7.80
C THR A 63 20.09 11.11 -7.59
N ARG A 64 19.18 11.83 -6.90
CA ARG A 64 17.79 11.38 -6.76
C ARG A 64 17.09 11.28 -8.11
N ILE A 65 17.22 12.28 -8.98
CA ILE A 65 16.59 12.26 -10.32
C ILE A 65 17.09 11.07 -11.14
N PHE A 66 18.38 10.79 -11.10
CA PHE A 66 18.97 9.62 -11.74
C PHE A 66 18.37 8.33 -11.20
N LYS A 67 18.38 8.13 -9.87
CA LYS A 67 17.79 6.93 -9.25
C LYS A 67 16.31 6.73 -9.56
N VAL A 68 15.55 7.81 -9.75
CA VAL A 68 14.14 7.74 -10.18
C VAL A 68 14.02 7.37 -11.65
N SER A 69 14.91 7.89 -12.49
CA SER A 69 14.87 7.73 -13.95
C SER A 69 15.40 6.37 -14.40
N ASP A 70 16.28 5.77 -13.60
CA ASP A 70 16.74 4.39 -13.68
C ASP A 70 15.56 3.48 -13.28
N LEU A 71 14.90 2.85 -14.26
CA LEU A 71 13.65 2.13 -14.05
C LEU A 71 13.87 0.68 -13.62
N ASP A 72 14.99 0.08 -14.01
CA ASP A 72 15.36 -1.30 -13.66
C ASP A 72 16.39 -1.40 -12.53
N ASN A 73 16.89 -0.28 -12.01
CA ASN A 73 17.82 -0.17 -10.88
C ASN A 73 19.16 -0.87 -11.12
N ASP A 74 19.59 -0.93 -12.37
CA ASP A 74 20.88 -1.48 -12.76
C ASP A 74 22.05 -0.48 -12.58
N GLY A 75 21.73 0.77 -12.25
CA GLY A 75 22.68 1.84 -11.98
C GLY A 75 23.15 2.59 -13.24
N ILE A 76 22.56 2.32 -14.40
CA ILE A 76 22.79 3.04 -15.65
C ILE A 76 21.46 3.58 -16.21
N LEU A 77 21.54 4.59 -17.09
CA LEU A 77 20.37 4.99 -17.89
C LEU A 77 20.55 4.46 -19.30
N ASN A 78 19.80 3.40 -19.63
CA ASN A 78 19.79 2.81 -20.97
C ASN A 78 19.01 3.69 -21.98
N ASP A 79 19.02 3.32 -23.27
CA ASP A 79 18.40 4.16 -24.32
C ASP A 79 16.90 4.34 -24.14
N LEU A 80 16.19 3.35 -23.60
CA LEU A 80 14.75 3.43 -23.36
C LEU A 80 14.46 4.43 -22.23
N GLU A 81 15.23 4.35 -21.15
CA GLU A 81 15.12 5.25 -20.00
C GLU A 81 15.53 6.67 -20.36
N LEU A 82 16.61 6.86 -21.12
CA LEU A 82 17.03 8.16 -21.61
C LEU A 82 15.99 8.78 -22.54
N THR A 83 15.38 7.96 -23.42
CA THR A 83 14.28 8.41 -24.28
C THR A 83 13.08 8.83 -23.44
N PHE A 84 12.71 8.05 -22.42
CA PHE A 84 11.62 8.38 -21.50
C PHE A 84 11.92 9.66 -20.72
N PHE A 85 13.10 9.77 -20.13
CA PHE A 85 13.60 10.92 -19.40
C PHE A 85 13.54 12.19 -20.24
N GLN A 86 14.02 12.14 -21.48
CA GLN A 86 13.98 13.29 -22.40
C GLN A 86 12.56 13.69 -22.78
N LYS A 87 11.69 12.70 -23.04
CA LYS A 87 10.27 12.97 -23.31
C LYS A 87 9.60 13.64 -22.10
N VAL A 88 9.94 13.24 -20.88
CA VAL A 88 9.39 13.83 -19.66
C VAL A 88 9.93 15.23 -19.40
N CYS A 89 11.23 15.47 -19.59
CA CYS A 89 11.89 16.74 -19.28
C CYS A 89 11.76 17.79 -20.38
N PHE A 90 11.77 17.37 -21.65
CA PHE A 90 11.92 18.26 -22.81
C PHE A 90 10.84 18.07 -23.89
N ASN A 91 9.83 17.22 -23.64
CA ASN A 91 8.72 16.87 -24.54
C ASN A 91 9.10 16.16 -25.85
N THR A 92 10.37 16.19 -26.26
CA THR A 92 10.86 15.59 -27.51
C THR A 92 12.06 14.71 -27.22
N PRO A 93 12.04 13.42 -27.61
CA PRO A 93 13.22 12.56 -27.50
C PRO A 93 14.29 12.95 -28.53
N LEU A 94 15.56 12.75 -28.19
CA LEU A 94 16.66 12.89 -29.14
C LEU A 94 16.59 11.80 -30.22
N ALA A 95 17.08 12.13 -31.42
CA ALA A 95 17.34 11.12 -32.44
C ALA A 95 18.44 10.15 -31.94
N PRO A 96 18.40 8.86 -32.31
CA PRO A 96 19.39 7.87 -31.84
C PRO A 96 20.85 8.30 -32.07
N GLN A 97 21.15 8.91 -33.22
CA GLN A 97 22.48 9.42 -33.51
C GLN A 97 22.90 10.55 -32.57
N ALA A 98 22.00 11.49 -32.26
CA ALA A 98 22.29 12.59 -31.35
C ALA A 98 22.51 12.09 -29.91
N LEU A 99 21.82 11.02 -29.51
CA LEU A 99 22.05 10.36 -28.22
C LEU A 99 23.44 9.70 -28.17
N GLU A 100 23.85 9.02 -29.24
CA GLU A 100 25.19 8.43 -29.34
C GLU A 100 26.29 9.50 -29.34
N ASP A 101 26.05 10.65 -29.96
CA ASP A 101 26.96 11.79 -29.93
C ASP A 101 27.15 12.32 -28.50
N VAL A 102 26.07 12.41 -27.71
CA VAL A 102 26.14 12.75 -26.28
C VAL A 102 26.98 11.73 -25.51
N LYS A 103 26.75 10.44 -25.70
CA LYS A 103 27.55 9.37 -25.05
C LYS A 103 29.03 9.46 -25.44
N ASN A 104 29.34 9.71 -26.71
CA ASN A 104 30.70 9.89 -27.20
C ASN A 104 31.41 11.08 -26.55
N VAL A 105 30.69 12.19 -26.31
CA VAL A 105 31.23 13.33 -25.56
C VAL A 105 31.54 12.93 -24.12
N VAL A 106 30.66 12.18 -23.47
CA VAL A 106 30.88 11.72 -22.08
C VAL A 106 32.09 10.78 -22.01
N ARG A 107 32.19 9.77 -22.90
CA ARG A 107 33.33 8.84 -22.98
C ARG A 107 34.68 9.56 -23.11
N LYS A 108 34.71 10.69 -23.83
CA LYS A 108 35.94 11.49 -24.03
C LYS A 108 36.37 12.29 -22.80
N ASN A 109 35.44 12.66 -21.93
CA ASN A 109 35.70 13.56 -20.80
C ASN A 109 35.70 12.83 -19.44
N VAL A 110 35.06 11.67 -19.35
CA VAL A 110 34.82 10.92 -18.11
C VAL A 110 34.99 9.44 -18.40
N THR A 111 36.02 8.81 -17.80
CA THR A 111 36.35 7.39 -18.01
C THR A 111 35.28 6.43 -17.51
N ASP A 112 34.52 6.80 -16.48
CA ASP A 112 33.43 6.05 -15.85
C ASP A 112 32.04 6.60 -16.24
N GLY A 113 31.96 7.46 -17.25
CA GLY A 113 30.75 8.22 -17.60
C GLY A 113 29.72 7.44 -18.44
N VAL A 114 30.16 6.36 -19.08
CA VAL A 114 29.33 5.46 -19.90
C VAL A 114 29.71 4.03 -19.58
N LEU A 115 28.75 3.21 -19.16
CA LEU A 115 28.93 1.79 -18.86
C LEU A 115 27.84 0.98 -19.58
N ASP A 116 28.19 -0.12 -20.24
CA ASP A 116 27.28 -0.97 -21.01
C ASP A 116 26.33 -0.21 -21.96
N ASN A 117 26.86 0.84 -22.61
CA ASN A 117 26.13 1.79 -23.45
C ASN A 117 25.06 2.65 -22.74
N GLY A 118 24.92 2.60 -21.41
CA GLY A 118 24.13 3.53 -20.61
C GLY A 118 24.94 4.70 -20.03
N LEU A 119 24.27 5.81 -19.72
CA LEU A 119 24.90 6.98 -19.08
C LEU A 119 24.98 6.80 -17.55
N THR A 120 26.11 7.19 -16.96
CA THR A 120 26.28 7.28 -15.50
C THR A 120 26.14 8.75 -15.02
N LEU A 121 26.06 8.97 -13.71
CA LEU A 121 25.73 10.27 -13.08
C LEU A 121 26.84 11.35 -13.23
N LYS A 122 27.12 11.87 -14.43
CA LYS A 122 27.92 13.12 -14.62
C LYS A 122 27.46 13.89 -15.87
N GLY A 123 26.90 15.09 -15.71
CA GLY A 123 26.31 15.89 -16.81
C GLY A 123 26.60 17.40 -16.73
N ARG A 124 26.40 18.11 -17.86
CA ARG A 124 26.60 19.57 -18.01
C ARG A 124 25.46 20.39 -17.38
N HIS A 125 25.77 21.65 -17.02
CA HIS A 125 25.00 22.51 -16.12
C HIS A 125 23.89 23.37 -16.77
N GLU A 126 23.81 23.49 -18.10
CA GLU A 126 22.96 24.52 -18.73
C GLU A 126 21.49 24.08 -18.95
N THR A 127 21.22 22.78 -19.11
CA THR A 127 19.88 22.18 -19.16
C THR A 127 19.40 21.65 -17.81
N THR A 128 20.22 21.80 -16.76
CA THR A 128 20.01 21.22 -15.43
C THR A 128 18.76 21.78 -14.75
N TRP A 129 18.49 23.08 -14.86
CA TRP A 129 17.32 23.70 -14.23
C TRP A 129 15.98 23.20 -14.79
N ALA A 130 15.89 22.93 -16.09
CA ALA A 130 14.68 22.38 -16.70
C ALA A 130 14.36 20.99 -16.12
N VAL A 131 15.39 20.17 -15.94
CA VAL A 131 15.28 18.85 -15.31
C VAL A 131 14.89 18.99 -13.83
N LEU A 132 15.60 19.83 -13.06
CA LEU A 132 15.31 20.06 -11.63
C LEU A 132 13.85 20.48 -11.41
N ARG A 133 13.38 21.49 -12.12
CA ARG A 133 11.99 21.98 -12.02
C ARG A 133 10.98 20.92 -12.44
N ARG A 134 11.29 20.09 -13.44
CA ARG A 134 10.40 19.01 -13.87
C ARG A 134 10.19 17.96 -12.77
N PHE A 135 11.19 17.75 -11.93
CA PHE A 135 11.15 16.84 -10.78
C PHE A 135 10.75 17.53 -9.47
N GLY A 136 10.22 18.75 -9.55
CA GLY A 136 9.60 19.47 -8.43
C GLY A 136 10.57 20.29 -7.59
N TYR A 137 11.84 20.48 -8.02
CA TYR A 137 12.78 21.32 -7.29
C TYR A 137 12.59 22.81 -7.59
N ASP A 138 12.77 23.63 -6.56
CA ASP A 138 12.82 25.09 -6.63
C ASP A 138 14.26 25.63 -6.78
N ASP A 139 14.40 26.95 -6.75
CA ASP A 139 15.69 27.64 -6.93
C ASP A 139 16.67 27.42 -5.76
N ASP A 140 16.18 26.96 -4.60
CA ASP A 140 16.98 26.57 -3.43
C ASP A 140 17.37 25.07 -3.44
N LEU A 141 16.95 24.35 -4.49
CA LEU A 141 17.16 22.90 -4.65
C LEU A 141 16.43 22.07 -3.58
N GLU A 142 15.29 22.58 -3.11
CA GLU A 142 14.35 21.88 -2.26
C GLU A 142 13.11 21.47 -3.07
N LEU A 143 12.42 20.42 -2.62
CA LEU A 143 11.18 20.00 -3.29
C LEU A 143 10.05 20.95 -2.90
N HIS A 144 9.37 21.49 -3.90
CA HIS A 144 8.29 22.44 -3.71
C HIS A 144 7.17 21.84 -2.83
N GLN A 145 6.65 22.63 -1.89
CA GLN A 145 5.64 22.16 -0.93
C GLN A 145 4.38 21.64 -1.63
N ASP A 146 3.92 22.29 -2.70
CA ASP A 146 2.76 21.81 -3.47
C ASP A 146 3.01 20.48 -4.21
N PHE A 147 4.27 20.12 -4.44
CA PHE A 147 4.65 18.83 -5.03
C PHE A 147 4.58 17.71 -3.99
N LEU A 148 5.04 17.98 -2.76
CA LEU A 148 4.99 17.02 -1.65
C LEU A 148 3.59 16.89 -1.02
N PHE A 149 2.90 18.02 -0.87
CA PHE A 149 1.63 18.15 -0.15
C PHE A 149 0.55 18.74 -1.07
N PRO A 150 0.13 18.01 -2.12
CA PRO A 150 -0.92 18.49 -3.00
C PRO A 150 -2.23 18.64 -2.20
N LEU A 151 -2.99 19.70 -2.51
CA LEU A 151 -4.28 19.95 -1.87
C LEU A 151 -5.24 18.77 -2.12
N PHE A 152 -5.47 17.98 -1.07
CA PHE A 152 -6.36 16.84 -1.06
C PHE A 152 -7.23 16.87 0.20
N LYS A 153 -8.53 17.12 0.02
CA LYS A 153 -9.49 17.20 1.13
C LYS A 153 -10.32 15.94 1.18
N VAL A 154 -10.26 15.22 2.30
CA VAL A 154 -11.10 14.05 2.59
C VAL A 154 -12.36 14.53 3.32
N PRO A 155 -13.57 14.27 2.81
CA PRO A 155 -14.81 14.57 3.54
C PRO A 155 -14.90 13.76 4.84
N SER A 156 -15.70 14.22 5.80
CA SER A 156 -16.00 13.44 7.01
C SER A 156 -16.58 12.07 6.66
N ASP A 157 -16.27 11.06 7.46
CA ASP A 157 -16.72 9.66 7.32
C ASP A 157 -16.26 8.93 6.04
N CYS A 158 -15.40 9.56 5.24
CA CYS A 158 -14.76 8.94 4.10
C CYS A 158 -13.42 8.32 4.47
N THR A 159 -13.06 7.25 3.76
CA THR A 159 -11.76 6.58 3.87
C THR A 159 -10.96 6.81 2.60
N THR A 160 -9.65 6.73 2.71
CA THR A 160 -8.70 6.87 1.60
C THR A 160 -8.10 5.51 1.26
N GLU A 161 -8.08 5.18 -0.03
CA GLU A 161 -7.53 3.92 -0.54
C GLU A 161 -6.68 4.20 -1.78
N LEU A 162 -5.66 3.35 -2.00
CA LEU A 162 -4.89 3.37 -3.24
C LEU A 162 -5.73 2.82 -4.39
N ASN A 163 -5.68 3.48 -5.54
CA ASN A 163 -6.29 2.97 -6.75
C ASN A 163 -5.41 1.88 -7.39
N HIS A 164 -5.94 1.17 -8.39
CA HIS A 164 -5.23 0.08 -9.06
C HIS A 164 -3.89 0.51 -9.67
N ASN A 165 -3.81 1.69 -10.30
CA ASN A 165 -2.58 2.19 -10.91
C ASN A 165 -1.52 2.52 -9.85
N ALA A 166 -1.93 3.00 -8.67
CA ALA A 166 -1.03 3.24 -7.55
C ALA A 166 -0.47 1.90 -7.01
N TYR A 167 -1.28 0.85 -6.94
CA TYR A 167 -0.76 -0.49 -6.64
C TYR A 167 0.23 -0.97 -7.69
N LEU A 168 -0.07 -0.88 -8.99
CA LEU A 168 0.86 -1.28 -10.05
C LEU A 168 2.19 -0.52 -9.98
N PHE A 169 2.14 0.77 -9.68
CA PHE A 169 3.34 1.58 -9.44
C PHE A 169 4.14 1.04 -8.26
N LEU A 170 3.50 0.82 -7.10
CA LEU A 170 4.18 0.31 -5.91
C LEU A 170 4.73 -1.12 -6.12
N GLN A 171 4.05 -1.96 -6.89
CA GLN A 171 4.55 -3.27 -7.29
C GLN A 171 5.83 -3.14 -8.12
N SER A 172 5.83 -2.23 -9.11
CA SER A 172 7.05 -1.97 -9.88
C SER A 172 8.20 -1.41 -9.04
N VAL A 173 7.89 -0.58 -8.03
CA VAL A 173 8.90 -0.08 -7.08
C VAL A 173 9.46 -1.22 -6.23
N PHE A 174 8.62 -2.16 -5.77
CA PHE A 174 9.09 -3.33 -5.05
C PHE A 174 10.02 -4.18 -5.93
N ASP A 175 9.55 -4.58 -7.11
CA ASP A 175 10.29 -5.47 -8.02
C ASP A 175 11.63 -4.86 -8.46
N LYS A 176 11.69 -3.52 -8.55
CA LYS A 176 12.90 -2.75 -8.84
C LYS A 176 13.97 -2.88 -7.73
N HIS A 177 13.56 -3.06 -6.48
CA HIS A 177 14.47 -3.10 -5.33
C HIS A 177 14.68 -4.52 -4.77
N ASP A 178 13.82 -5.49 -5.09
CA ASP A 178 14.01 -6.94 -4.82
C ASP A 178 15.03 -7.53 -5.82
N LYS A 179 16.32 -7.36 -5.51
CA LYS A 179 17.43 -7.72 -6.41
C LYS A 179 17.70 -9.22 -6.42
N ASP A 180 17.52 -9.88 -5.29
CA ASP A 180 17.72 -11.32 -5.16
C ASP A 180 16.47 -12.14 -5.52
N ARG A 181 15.32 -11.48 -5.75
CA ARG A 181 14.04 -12.05 -6.20
C ARG A 181 13.47 -13.04 -5.20
N ASP A 182 13.65 -12.76 -3.91
CA ASP A 182 13.15 -13.59 -2.82
C ASP A 182 11.70 -13.23 -2.38
N CYS A 183 11.08 -12.25 -3.06
CA CYS A 183 9.77 -11.67 -2.72
C CYS A 183 9.75 -10.99 -1.34
N ALA A 184 10.89 -10.53 -0.85
CA ALA A 184 11.05 -9.71 0.34
C ALA A 184 12.07 -8.58 0.10
N LEU A 185 12.10 -7.60 1.02
CA LEU A 185 13.09 -6.54 1.00
C LEU A 185 14.00 -6.69 2.21
N SER A 186 15.24 -7.07 1.94
CA SER A 186 16.32 -7.06 2.91
C SER A 186 16.61 -5.64 3.45
N PRO A 187 17.35 -5.51 4.56
CA PRO A 187 17.74 -4.19 5.08
C PRO A 187 18.52 -3.34 4.08
N ASP A 188 19.35 -3.96 3.24
CA ASP A 188 20.14 -3.27 2.22
C ASP A 188 19.27 -2.79 1.04
N GLU A 189 18.28 -3.59 0.64
CA GLU A 189 17.32 -3.20 -0.41
C GLU A 189 16.36 -2.11 0.08
N LEU A 190 15.89 -2.17 1.33
CA LEU A 190 15.14 -1.08 1.94
C LEU A 190 15.98 0.21 2.03
N LYS A 191 17.27 0.10 2.35
CA LYS A 191 18.17 1.26 2.36
C LYS A 191 18.36 1.84 0.96
N ASP A 192 18.44 1.00 -0.07
CA ASP A 192 18.51 1.44 -1.46
C ASP A 192 17.21 2.13 -1.92
N LEU A 193 16.05 1.55 -1.60
CA LEU A 193 14.72 2.14 -1.82
C LEU A 193 14.60 3.52 -1.16
N PHE A 194 15.04 3.63 0.09
CA PHE A 194 14.96 4.89 0.84
C PHE A 194 16.07 5.89 0.50
N ALA A 195 16.99 5.55 -0.41
CA ALA A 195 18.03 6.50 -0.84
C ALA A 195 17.48 7.73 -1.57
N VAL A 196 16.24 7.67 -2.08
CA VAL A 196 15.54 8.82 -2.69
C VAL A 196 14.71 9.63 -1.68
N PHE A 197 14.66 9.20 -0.42
CA PHE A 197 13.98 9.89 0.66
C PHE A 197 14.97 10.77 1.44
N PRO A 198 14.53 11.93 1.98
CA PRO A 198 15.38 12.77 2.81
C PRO A 198 15.60 12.22 4.23
N TYR A 199 14.82 11.21 4.65
CA TYR A 199 14.89 10.53 5.93
C TYR A 199 14.41 9.08 5.77
N VAL A 200 14.62 8.21 6.78
CA VAL A 200 14.10 6.85 6.76
C VAL A 200 12.59 6.89 7.09
N PRO A 201 11.69 6.55 6.14
CA PRO A 201 10.26 6.79 6.30
C PRO A 201 9.55 5.77 7.20
N TRP A 202 10.15 4.58 7.39
CA TRP A 202 9.57 3.47 8.13
C TRP A 202 10.34 3.23 9.43
N GLY A 203 9.60 3.19 10.54
CA GLY A 203 10.13 2.88 11.86
C GLY A 203 10.43 1.38 12.02
N LEU A 204 11.05 1.05 13.15
CA LEU A 204 11.41 -0.33 13.50
C LEU A 204 10.19 -1.23 13.77
N ASP A 205 9.03 -0.63 13.99
CA ASP A 205 7.73 -1.26 14.24
C ASP A 205 7.03 -1.75 12.96
N VAL A 206 7.44 -1.28 11.78
CA VAL A 206 6.83 -1.69 10.50
C VAL A 206 6.97 -3.20 10.28
N ASN A 207 8.13 -3.77 10.61
CA ASN A 207 8.37 -5.22 10.56
C ASN A 207 7.44 -5.99 11.50
N THR A 208 6.76 -5.38 12.47
CA THR A 208 5.72 -6.04 13.28
C THR A 208 4.30 -5.62 12.97
N THR A 209 4.13 -4.71 12.01
CA THR A 209 2.83 -4.23 11.54
C THR A 209 2.32 -5.01 10.33
N VAL A 210 3.24 -5.52 9.51
CA VAL A 210 2.94 -6.19 8.23
C VAL A 210 3.58 -7.57 8.13
N CYS A 211 3.21 -8.33 7.08
CA CYS A 211 3.80 -9.63 6.81
C CYS A 211 5.30 -9.55 6.55
N THR A 212 6.06 -10.46 7.17
CA THR A 212 7.50 -10.63 6.95
C THR A 212 7.83 -12.08 6.64
N ASN A 213 8.96 -12.33 6.00
CA ASN A 213 9.49 -13.68 5.81
C ASN A 213 10.12 -14.21 7.11
N ASP A 214 10.73 -15.41 7.06
CA ASP A 214 11.35 -16.06 8.22
C ASP A 214 12.55 -15.30 8.79
N GLN A 215 13.17 -14.42 7.99
CA GLN A 215 14.27 -13.54 8.43
C GLN A 215 13.76 -12.22 9.04
N GLY A 216 12.45 -11.99 9.05
CA GLY A 216 11.85 -10.74 9.50
C GLY A 216 11.88 -9.62 8.45
N TRP A 217 12.23 -9.93 7.20
CA TRP A 217 12.24 -8.97 6.09
C TRP A 217 10.83 -8.76 5.55
N ILE A 218 10.51 -7.54 5.12
CA ILE A 218 9.16 -7.16 4.67
C ILE A 218 8.89 -7.87 3.35
N THR A 219 7.85 -8.70 3.28
CA THR A 219 7.49 -9.40 2.03
C THR A 219 6.82 -8.46 1.03
N TYR A 220 6.70 -8.87 -0.23
CA TYR A 220 5.89 -8.18 -1.24
C TYR A 220 4.49 -7.80 -0.73
N GLN A 221 3.78 -8.75 -0.13
CA GLN A 221 2.46 -8.50 0.45
C GLN A 221 2.53 -7.56 1.65
N GLY A 222 3.58 -7.68 2.49
CA GLY A 222 3.82 -6.78 3.60
C GLY A 222 4.07 -5.34 3.15
N PHE A 223 4.84 -5.15 2.08
CA PHE A 223 5.13 -3.86 1.47
C PHE A 223 3.84 -3.17 1.01
N LEU A 224 3.00 -3.85 0.23
CA LEU A 224 1.71 -3.30 -0.20
C LEU A 224 0.77 -3.02 0.98
N SER A 225 0.80 -3.87 2.01
CA SER A 225 0.03 -3.67 3.23
C SER A 225 0.46 -2.41 3.99
N GLN A 226 1.77 -2.12 4.06
CA GLN A 226 2.30 -0.93 4.72
C GLN A 226 1.86 0.36 4.01
N TRP A 227 1.91 0.37 2.68
CA TRP A 227 1.38 1.48 1.88
C TRP A 227 -0.12 1.66 2.04
N THR A 228 -0.87 0.55 2.09
CA THR A 228 -2.33 0.56 2.32
C THR A 228 -2.67 1.15 3.69
N LEU A 229 -1.93 0.74 4.73
CA LEU A 229 -2.07 1.27 6.08
C LEU A 229 -1.77 2.77 6.15
N THR A 230 -0.64 3.18 5.57
CA THR A 230 -0.23 4.59 5.53
C THR A 230 -1.27 5.43 4.81
N THR A 231 -1.79 4.96 3.67
CA THR A 231 -2.85 5.66 2.91
C THR A 231 -4.14 5.80 3.72
N TYR A 232 -4.51 4.78 4.50
CA TYR A 232 -5.75 4.78 5.28
C TYR A 232 -5.65 5.68 6.53
N LEU A 233 -4.50 5.70 7.21
CA LEU A 233 -4.30 6.45 8.46
C LEU A 233 -3.81 7.89 8.23
N ASP A 234 -2.91 8.10 7.26
CA ASP A 234 -2.26 9.39 6.98
C ASP A 234 -2.01 9.55 5.48
N VAL A 235 -3.06 9.93 4.74
CA VAL A 235 -2.99 10.11 3.29
C VAL A 235 -1.99 11.20 2.87
N GLN A 236 -1.76 12.22 3.71
CA GLN A 236 -0.81 13.29 3.39
C GLN A 236 0.62 12.75 3.38
N ARG A 237 0.98 11.95 4.39
CA ARG A 237 2.28 11.26 4.41
C ARG A 237 2.44 10.27 3.26
N CYS A 238 1.37 9.56 2.90
CA CYS A 238 1.40 8.70 1.71
C CYS A 238 1.69 9.49 0.44
N LEU A 239 1.06 10.65 0.25
CA LEU A 239 1.28 11.51 -0.92
C LEU A 239 2.70 12.09 -0.94
N GLU A 240 3.22 12.49 0.22
CA GLU A 240 4.62 12.91 0.39
C GLU A 240 5.60 11.80 -0.03
N TYR A 241 5.39 10.56 0.44
CA TYR A 241 6.23 9.43 0.10
C TYR A 241 6.16 9.07 -1.40
N LEU A 242 4.97 9.14 -2.00
CA LEU A 242 4.79 8.97 -3.45
C LEU A 242 5.48 10.07 -4.25
N ALA A 243 5.53 11.31 -3.72
CA ALA A 243 6.28 12.39 -4.34
C ALA A 243 7.79 12.13 -4.31
N TYR A 244 8.32 11.52 -3.23
CA TYR A 244 9.73 11.09 -3.16
C TYR A 244 10.07 9.97 -4.16
N LEU A 245 9.21 8.98 -4.33
CA LEU A 245 9.35 7.90 -5.34
C LEU A 245 9.05 8.35 -6.78
N VAL A 246 8.50 9.56 -6.92
CA VAL A 246 8.05 10.27 -8.12
C VAL A 246 6.77 9.71 -8.74
N THR A 247 5.79 10.60 -8.78
CA THR A 247 4.58 10.43 -9.59
C THR A 247 4.54 11.48 -10.70
N ARG A 248 4.21 10.99 -11.89
CA ARG A 248 4.05 11.70 -13.15
C ARG A 248 2.88 12.71 -13.10
N GLU A 249 2.83 13.56 -14.12
CA GLU A 249 1.80 14.55 -14.42
C GLU A 249 0.33 14.13 -14.19
N LYS A 250 -0.43 15.11 -13.67
CA LYS A 250 -1.81 15.10 -13.17
C LYS A 250 -2.89 15.01 -14.27
N LYS A 251 -2.77 14.08 -15.22
CA LYS A 251 -3.80 13.79 -16.23
C LYS A 251 -3.95 12.29 -16.45
N LEU A 252 -4.61 11.60 -15.53
CA LEU A 252 -5.35 10.36 -15.80
C LEU A 252 -6.30 10.04 -14.64
N ASP A 253 -7.57 9.98 -15.00
CA ASP A 253 -8.69 9.25 -14.37
C ASP A 253 -9.32 9.74 -13.04
N LEU A 254 -10.46 10.39 -13.20
CA LEU A 254 -11.50 10.57 -12.18
C LEU A 254 -12.89 10.29 -12.77
N GLN A 255 -13.19 9.05 -13.14
CA GLN A 255 -14.58 8.64 -13.38
C GLN A 255 -14.82 7.18 -12.99
N LYS A 256 -15.35 7.00 -11.78
CA LYS A 256 -16.39 6.01 -11.46
C LYS A 256 -16.90 6.29 -10.03
N LYS A 257 -18.08 6.90 -9.96
CA LYS A 257 -18.81 7.15 -8.71
C LYS A 257 -19.55 5.89 -8.27
N GLN A 258 -18.82 4.92 -7.74
CA GLN A 258 -19.39 3.79 -7.01
C GLN A 258 -18.37 3.33 -5.96
N THR A 259 -18.75 3.24 -4.69
CA THR A 259 -17.82 2.81 -3.63
C THR A 259 -17.86 1.29 -3.45
N GLN A 260 -16.68 0.67 -3.54
CA GLN A 260 -16.38 -0.74 -3.32
C GLN A 260 -15.21 -0.86 -2.33
N ARG A 261 -15.36 -0.33 -1.10
CA ARG A 261 -14.27 -0.31 -0.09
C ARG A 261 -13.53 -1.65 -0.04
N ASN A 262 -12.21 -1.58 0.00
CA ASN A 262 -11.33 -2.73 0.10
C ASN A 262 -10.60 -2.80 1.44
N VAL A 263 -10.58 -1.71 2.21
CA VAL A 263 -9.90 -1.66 3.51
C VAL A 263 -10.93 -1.44 4.62
N PHE A 264 -10.90 -2.31 5.64
CA PHE A 264 -11.80 -2.25 6.79
C PHE A 264 -11.02 -2.19 8.09
N ARG A 265 -11.38 -1.25 8.97
CA ARG A 265 -10.74 -1.05 10.28
C ARG A 265 -11.48 -1.79 11.38
N CYS A 266 -10.72 -2.55 12.17
CA CYS A 266 -11.17 -3.28 13.34
C CYS A 266 -10.46 -2.78 14.59
N HIS A 267 -11.21 -2.30 15.58
CA HIS A 267 -10.64 -1.93 16.87
C HIS A 267 -10.68 -3.12 17.83
N VAL A 268 -9.54 -3.37 18.48
CA VAL A 268 -9.32 -4.50 19.38
C VAL A 268 -9.25 -3.99 20.81
N PHE A 269 -10.28 -4.30 21.59
CA PHE A 269 -10.44 -3.87 22.98
C PHE A 269 -10.26 -5.05 23.94
N GLY A 270 -9.76 -4.76 25.12
CA GLY A 270 -9.57 -5.74 26.19
C GLY A 270 -8.65 -5.18 27.27
N ILE A 271 -8.67 -5.77 28.46
CA ILE A 271 -7.77 -5.35 29.55
C ILE A 271 -6.29 -5.57 29.18
N THR A 272 -5.39 -4.93 29.92
CA THR A 272 -3.96 -5.22 29.85
C THR A 272 -3.71 -6.70 30.15
N GLY A 273 -2.92 -7.35 29.28
CA GLY A 273 -2.65 -8.78 29.39
C GLY A 273 -3.71 -9.71 28.82
N SER A 274 -4.83 -9.21 28.25
CA SER A 274 -5.87 -10.08 27.65
C SER A 274 -5.45 -10.82 26.37
N GLY A 275 -4.29 -10.47 25.81
CA GLY A 275 -3.74 -11.07 24.59
C GLY A 275 -3.99 -10.28 23.30
N LYS A 276 -4.35 -8.99 23.40
CA LYS A 276 -4.58 -8.09 22.24
C LYS A 276 -3.41 -8.08 21.25
N SER A 277 -2.18 -7.79 21.71
CA SER A 277 -1.01 -7.75 20.83
C SER A 277 -0.73 -9.11 20.19
N GLY A 278 -0.99 -10.19 20.93
CA GLY A 278 -0.88 -11.55 20.39
C GLY A 278 -1.90 -11.81 19.28
N PHE A 279 -3.13 -11.31 19.43
CA PHE A 279 -4.15 -11.37 18.38
C PHE A 279 -3.72 -10.61 17.12
N LEU A 280 -3.14 -9.42 17.25
CA LEU A 280 -2.60 -8.66 16.11
C LEU A 280 -1.50 -9.46 15.39
N GLN A 281 -0.50 -9.94 16.14
CA GLN A 281 0.61 -10.71 15.56
C GLN A 281 0.16 -12.06 14.99
N GLY A 282 -0.87 -12.68 15.55
CA GLY A 282 -1.48 -13.88 15.02
C GLY A 282 -2.07 -13.67 13.62
N PHE A 283 -2.55 -12.46 13.30
CA PHE A 283 -3.05 -12.13 11.97
C PHE A 283 -1.93 -12.12 10.91
N LEU A 284 -0.72 -11.75 11.33
CA LEU A 284 0.50 -11.81 10.54
C LEU A 284 1.08 -13.23 10.47
N GLY A 285 0.43 -14.22 11.07
CA GLY A 285 0.85 -15.62 11.05
C GLY A 285 1.87 -15.98 12.12
N ARG A 286 2.09 -15.13 13.12
CA ARG A 286 3.13 -15.33 14.15
C ARG A 286 2.54 -16.01 15.38
N ASN A 287 3.07 -17.17 15.72
CA ASN A 287 2.73 -17.88 16.95
C ASN A 287 3.39 -17.23 18.18
N LEU A 288 3.03 -17.70 19.38
CA LEU A 288 3.51 -17.15 20.65
C LEU A 288 5.04 -17.26 20.80
N VAL A 289 5.67 -18.30 20.24
CA VAL A 289 7.14 -18.46 20.29
C VAL A 289 7.82 -17.35 19.51
N HIS A 290 7.36 -17.08 18.29
CA HIS A 290 7.89 -15.99 17.47
C HIS A 290 7.60 -14.63 18.12
N GLN A 291 6.41 -14.43 18.68
CA GLN A 291 6.08 -13.16 19.34
C GLN A 291 7.00 -12.83 20.53
N LYS A 292 7.54 -13.84 21.23
CA LYS A 292 8.50 -13.63 22.34
C LYS A 292 9.87 -13.13 21.89
N THR A 293 10.21 -13.22 20.60
CA THR A 293 11.47 -12.67 20.07
C THR A 293 11.36 -11.20 19.69
N ILE A 294 10.14 -10.65 19.64
CA ILE A 294 9.88 -9.25 19.32
C ILE A 294 10.33 -8.37 20.49
N ARG A 295 11.18 -7.40 20.20
CA ARG A 295 11.66 -6.39 21.16
C ARG A 295 10.56 -5.38 21.45
N GLU A 296 10.59 -4.80 22.66
CA GLU A 296 9.62 -3.79 23.08
C GLU A 296 9.58 -2.58 22.14
N GLU A 297 10.76 -2.10 21.73
CA GLU A 297 10.93 -0.97 20.80
C GLU A 297 10.40 -1.24 19.37
N HIS A 298 10.12 -2.50 19.03
CA HIS A 298 9.58 -2.91 17.74
C HIS A 298 8.09 -3.23 17.80
N LYS A 299 7.43 -3.08 18.95
CA LYS A 299 6.00 -3.39 19.06
C LYS A 299 5.16 -2.37 18.32
N SER A 300 4.24 -2.86 17.50
CA SER A 300 3.22 -2.06 16.85
C SER A 300 1.85 -2.30 17.49
N TYR A 301 1.05 -1.23 17.56
CA TYR A 301 -0.37 -1.27 17.92
C TYR A 301 -1.27 -1.48 16.69
N TYR A 302 -0.68 -1.65 15.52
CA TYR A 302 -1.38 -1.94 14.28
C TYR A 302 -0.94 -3.28 13.70
N ALA A 303 -1.86 -3.96 13.03
CA ALA A 303 -1.54 -5.08 12.15
C ALA A 303 -2.45 -5.03 10.92
N ILE A 304 -1.89 -5.18 9.73
CA ILE A 304 -2.65 -5.19 8.47
C ILE A 304 -2.24 -6.37 7.60
N ASN A 305 -3.24 -7.02 7.02
CA ASN A 305 -3.05 -8.13 6.09
C ASN A 305 -4.34 -8.33 5.27
N THR A 306 -4.30 -9.22 4.28
CA THR A 306 -5.49 -9.56 3.49
C THR A 306 -6.30 -10.69 4.13
N ALA A 307 -7.62 -10.60 3.96
CA ALA A 307 -8.62 -11.58 4.37
C ALA A 307 -9.56 -11.84 3.18
N HIS A 308 -9.98 -13.09 3.01
CA HIS A 308 -10.80 -13.52 1.87
C HIS A 308 -12.26 -13.65 2.28
N VAL A 309 -13.09 -12.68 1.87
CA VAL A 309 -14.52 -12.65 2.15
C VAL A 309 -15.30 -13.12 0.91
N TYR A 310 -15.88 -14.31 0.97
CA TYR A 310 -16.64 -14.92 -0.14
C TYR A 310 -15.90 -14.92 -1.50
N GLY A 311 -14.58 -15.13 -1.46
CA GLY A 311 -13.71 -15.13 -2.65
C GLY A 311 -13.25 -13.75 -3.11
N GLN A 312 -13.60 -12.68 -2.39
CA GLN A 312 -13.05 -11.34 -2.60
C GLN A 312 -11.93 -11.09 -1.59
N GLU A 313 -10.78 -10.65 -2.08
CA GLU A 313 -9.68 -10.20 -1.24
C GLU A 313 -9.98 -8.80 -0.69
N LYS A 314 -9.85 -8.63 0.62
CA LYS A 314 -10.05 -7.37 1.35
C LYS A 314 -8.91 -7.18 2.36
N TYR A 315 -8.51 -5.96 2.63
CA TYR A 315 -7.61 -5.63 3.72
C TYR A 315 -8.38 -5.48 5.02
N LEU A 316 -7.89 -6.13 6.07
CA LEU A 316 -8.34 -5.91 7.43
C LEU A 316 -7.22 -5.17 8.18
N LEU A 317 -7.54 -4.04 8.79
CA LEU A 317 -6.64 -3.23 9.59
C LEU A 317 -7.04 -3.41 11.05
N LEU A 318 -6.21 -4.09 11.83
CA LEU A 318 -6.38 -4.24 13.27
C LEU A 318 -5.67 -3.10 14.00
N HIS A 319 -6.36 -2.49 14.96
CA HIS A 319 -5.81 -1.47 15.85
C HIS A 319 -6.04 -1.90 17.30
N GLU A 320 -4.96 -2.11 18.05
CA GLU A 320 -5.00 -2.37 19.49
C GLU A 320 -5.29 -1.06 20.24
N VAL A 321 -6.45 -0.98 20.89
CA VAL A 321 -6.82 0.17 21.70
C VAL A 321 -6.28 -0.03 23.11
N THR A 322 -5.50 0.92 23.60
CA THR A 322 -4.96 0.91 24.96
C THR A 322 -6.06 1.26 25.97
N ALA A 323 -6.03 0.61 27.13
CA ALA A 323 -7.10 0.72 28.14
C ALA A 323 -6.86 1.89 29.12
N ASP A 324 -5.96 2.82 28.78
CA ASP A 324 -5.45 3.83 29.72
C ASP A 324 -6.38 5.05 29.87
N PHE A 325 -7.43 5.16 29.04
CA PHE A 325 -8.35 6.29 29.05
C PHE A 325 -9.73 5.91 29.62
N ASP A 326 -10.19 6.65 30.63
CA ASP A 326 -11.54 6.52 31.21
C ASP A 326 -12.66 6.83 30.18
N VAL A 327 -12.34 7.58 29.13
CA VAL A 327 -13.25 7.96 28.05
C VAL A 327 -12.58 7.74 26.69
N LEU A 328 -13.24 6.98 25.81
CA LEU A 328 -12.77 6.76 24.44
C LEU A 328 -13.03 8.00 23.57
N SER A 329 -12.03 8.35 22.76
CA SER A 329 -12.13 9.41 21.76
C SER A 329 -13.03 9.02 20.58
N GLU A 330 -13.54 10.00 19.84
CA GLU A 330 -14.34 9.75 18.62
C GLU A 330 -13.53 8.96 17.57
N ALA A 331 -12.21 9.16 17.52
CA ALA A 331 -11.31 8.40 16.65
C ALA A 331 -11.26 6.90 17.02
N GLU A 332 -11.27 6.57 18.31
CA GLU A 332 -11.29 5.18 18.82
C GLU A 332 -12.67 4.51 18.70
N LEU A 333 -13.73 5.28 18.48
CA LEU A 333 -15.07 4.75 18.21
C LEU A 333 -15.34 4.57 16.71
N SER A 334 -14.58 5.25 15.85
CA SER A 334 -14.69 5.17 14.40
C SER A 334 -14.04 3.89 13.86
N CYS A 335 -14.81 2.81 13.72
CA CYS A 335 -14.34 1.58 13.07
C CYS A 335 -15.47 0.82 12.37
N ASP A 336 -15.11 -0.07 11.44
CA ASP A 336 -16.07 -0.87 10.68
C ASP A 336 -16.51 -2.13 11.45
N VAL A 337 -15.69 -2.62 12.40
CA VAL A 337 -16.01 -3.76 13.28
C VAL A 337 -15.25 -3.65 14.61
N VAL A 338 -15.83 -4.16 15.69
CA VAL A 338 -15.22 -4.19 17.03
C VAL A 338 -14.88 -5.62 17.42
N CYS A 339 -13.66 -5.83 17.90
CA CYS A 339 -13.19 -7.08 18.49
C CYS A 339 -12.99 -6.88 20.00
N LEU A 340 -13.83 -7.52 20.81
CA LEU A 340 -13.75 -7.51 22.27
C LEU A 340 -13.04 -8.79 22.73
N ILE A 341 -11.83 -8.67 23.26
CA ILE A 341 -10.99 -9.80 23.69
C ILE A 341 -10.91 -9.86 25.22
N TYR A 342 -11.37 -10.98 25.77
CA TYR A 342 -11.17 -11.33 27.18
C TYR A 342 -10.24 -12.55 27.31
N ASP A 343 -9.60 -12.71 28.45
CA ASP A 343 -8.69 -13.82 28.75
C ASP A 343 -9.44 -14.89 29.54
N VAL A 344 -9.54 -16.10 28.99
CA VAL A 344 -10.25 -17.21 29.64
C VAL A 344 -9.64 -17.61 30.99
N SER A 345 -8.35 -17.35 31.21
CA SER A 345 -7.65 -17.63 32.47
C SER A 345 -7.76 -16.52 33.50
N ASN A 346 -8.31 -15.36 33.12
CA ASN A 346 -8.54 -14.23 34.04
C ASN A 346 -10.05 -14.05 34.28
N PRO A 347 -10.55 -14.27 35.50
CA PRO A 347 -11.98 -14.22 35.80
C PRO A 347 -12.61 -12.82 35.70
N CYS A 348 -11.82 -11.75 35.75
CA CYS A 348 -12.32 -10.37 35.70
C CYS A 348 -12.21 -9.74 34.30
N SER A 349 -11.56 -10.41 33.34
CA SER A 349 -11.25 -9.83 32.04
C SER A 349 -12.48 -9.58 31.17
N PHE A 350 -13.51 -10.42 31.29
CA PHE A 350 -14.75 -10.28 30.52
C PHE A 350 -15.60 -9.06 30.96
N GLU A 351 -15.51 -8.65 32.22
CA GLU A 351 -16.26 -7.50 32.74
C GLU A 351 -15.96 -6.24 31.93
N TYR A 352 -14.68 -6.00 31.62
CA TYR A 352 -14.25 -4.87 30.78
C TYR A 352 -14.91 -4.90 29.39
N CYS A 353 -14.91 -6.05 28.72
CA CYS A 353 -15.57 -6.19 27.41
C CYS A 353 -17.06 -5.85 27.50
N ALA A 354 -17.73 -6.29 28.56
CA ALA A 354 -19.14 -6.00 28.79
C ALA A 354 -19.39 -4.51 29.08
N GLN A 355 -18.53 -3.86 29.86
CA GLN A 355 -18.60 -2.42 30.16
C GLN A 355 -18.42 -1.59 28.89
N ILE A 356 -17.35 -1.83 28.13
CA ILE A 356 -17.07 -1.12 26.86
C ILE A 356 -18.22 -1.30 25.86
N PHE A 357 -18.71 -2.52 25.69
CA PHE A 357 -19.85 -2.77 24.81
C PHE A 357 -21.08 -1.98 25.25
N LYS A 358 -21.43 -2.02 26.53
CA LYS A 358 -22.61 -1.34 27.06
C LYS A 358 -22.51 0.18 26.92
N GLN A 359 -21.34 0.74 27.15
CA GLN A 359 -21.12 2.17 27.17
C GLN A 359 -21.08 2.78 25.77
N TYR A 360 -20.48 2.07 24.79
CA TYR A 360 -20.18 2.67 23.49
C TYR A 360 -20.82 1.98 22.28
N PHE A 361 -21.12 0.68 22.38
CA PHE A 361 -21.50 -0.12 21.21
C PHE A 361 -22.89 -0.77 21.28
N MET A 362 -23.59 -0.71 22.42
CA MET A 362 -24.92 -1.31 22.59
C MET A 362 -25.94 -0.74 21.59
N ASP A 363 -25.93 0.58 21.42
CA ASP A 363 -26.83 1.31 20.52
C ASP A 363 -26.13 1.70 19.21
N SER A 364 -24.91 1.23 18.99
CA SER A 364 -24.14 1.50 17.77
C SER A 364 -24.57 0.57 16.63
N LYS A 365 -24.36 1.04 15.39
CA LYS A 365 -24.52 0.21 14.18
C LYS A 365 -23.28 -0.65 13.90
N THR A 366 -22.19 -0.42 14.62
CA THR A 366 -20.92 -1.12 14.42
C THR A 366 -21.03 -2.57 14.93
N PRO A 367 -20.78 -3.58 14.08
CA PRO A 367 -20.84 -4.97 14.49
C PRO A 367 -19.74 -5.30 15.52
N CYS A 368 -20.09 -6.07 16.55
CA CYS A 368 -19.19 -6.46 17.63
C CYS A 368 -19.02 -7.99 17.68
N MET A 369 -17.77 -8.44 17.83
CA MET A 369 -17.41 -9.84 18.04
C MET A 369 -16.70 -9.98 19.40
N LEU A 370 -17.14 -10.97 20.18
CA LEU A 370 -16.45 -11.36 21.41
C LEU A 370 -15.48 -12.51 21.14
N VAL A 371 -14.26 -12.40 21.66
CA VAL A 371 -13.16 -13.36 21.48
C VAL A 371 -12.69 -13.83 22.84
N SER A 372 -12.68 -15.15 23.04
CA SER A 372 -12.06 -15.81 24.18
C SER A 372 -10.59 -16.08 23.87
N GLY A 373 -9.74 -15.14 24.26
CA GLY A 373 -8.28 -15.21 24.11
C GLY A 373 -7.64 -16.20 25.07
N LYS A 374 -6.44 -16.68 24.70
CA LYS A 374 -5.67 -17.70 25.43
C LYS A 374 -6.47 -18.99 25.66
N SER A 375 -7.25 -19.41 24.66
CA SER A 375 -8.11 -20.60 24.75
C SER A 375 -7.35 -21.93 24.94
N ASP A 376 -6.02 -21.90 24.91
CA ASP A 376 -5.14 -23.00 25.28
C ASP A 376 -5.01 -23.19 26.81
N LEU A 377 -5.35 -22.17 27.59
CA LEU A 377 -5.33 -22.20 29.05
C LEU A 377 -6.65 -22.72 29.62
N VAL A 378 -6.64 -23.11 30.90
CA VAL A 378 -7.84 -23.58 31.61
C VAL A 378 -8.84 -22.44 31.74
N GLU A 379 -10.04 -22.64 31.20
CA GLU A 379 -11.13 -21.66 31.27
C GLU A 379 -11.65 -21.51 32.71
N MET A 380 -11.54 -20.29 33.24
CA MET A 380 -12.08 -19.91 34.53
C MET A 380 -13.47 -19.28 34.38
N LYS A 381 -14.33 -19.53 35.38
CA LYS A 381 -15.65 -18.88 35.46
C LYS A 381 -15.47 -17.36 35.61
N GLN A 382 -15.97 -16.62 34.63
CA GLN A 382 -15.92 -15.16 34.62
C GLN A 382 -16.81 -14.58 35.75
N GLN A 383 -16.27 -13.62 36.50
CA GLN A 383 -16.89 -12.94 37.65
C GLN A 383 -17.82 -11.78 37.22
N TYR A 384 -18.53 -11.97 36.11
CA TYR A 384 -19.56 -11.04 35.66
C TYR A 384 -20.95 -11.63 35.93
N CYS A 385 -21.98 -10.77 35.98
CA CYS A 385 -23.35 -11.18 36.34
C CYS A 385 -24.00 -12.20 35.38
N MET A 386 -23.38 -12.45 34.22
CA MET A 386 -23.80 -13.45 33.23
C MET A 386 -22.58 -14.04 32.50
N SER A 387 -22.74 -15.23 31.92
CA SER A 387 -21.66 -15.83 31.13
C SER A 387 -21.42 -15.08 29.81
N PRO A 388 -20.20 -15.15 29.22
CA PRO A 388 -19.91 -14.59 27.91
C PRO A 388 -20.88 -15.03 26.81
N LEU A 389 -21.29 -16.30 26.82
CA LEU A 389 -22.23 -16.84 25.84
C LEU A 389 -23.65 -16.26 26.01
N GLU A 390 -24.13 -16.14 27.25
CA GLU A 390 -25.43 -15.53 27.54
C GLU A 390 -25.45 -14.04 27.19
N PHE A 391 -24.34 -13.34 27.45
CA PHE A 391 -24.17 -11.94 27.05
C PHE A 391 -24.28 -11.77 25.54
N CYS A 392 -23.56 -12.58 24.75
CA CYS A 392 -23.66 -12.56 23.29
C CYS A 392 -25.11 -12.82 22.81
N ARG A 393 -25.79 -13.83 23.38
CA ARG A 393 -27.19 -14.15 23.02
C ARG A 393 -28.13 -12.99 23.34
N LYS A 394 -28.01 -12.39 24.52
CA LYS A 394 -28.83 -11.25 24.96
C LYS A 394 -28.67 -10.04 24.04
N HIS A 395 -27.44 -9.77 23.62
CA HIS A 395 -27.10 -8.60 22.81
C HIS A 395 -27.03 -8.91 21.30
N ARG A 396 -27.50 -10.09 20.87
CA ARG A 396 -27.55 -10.53 19.46
C ARG A 396 -26.18 -10.50 18.75
N MET A 397 -25.10 -10.69 19.50
CA MET A 397 -23.75 -10.85 18.96
C MET A 397 -23.49 -12.33 18.59
N PRO A 398 -22.53 -12.60 17.70
CA PRO A 398 -22.03 -13.95 17.48
C PRO A 398 -21.54 -14.60 18.80
N PRO A 399 -21.63 -15.93 18.94
CA PRO A 399 -21.05 -16.63 20.09
C PRO A 399 -19.56 -16.30 20.28
N PRO A 400 -19.01 -16.36 21.50
CA PRO A 400 -17.59 -16.11 21.75
C PRO A 400 -16.71 -17.00 20.85
N GLN A 401 -15.73 -16.39 20.20
CA GLN A 401 -14.79 -17.10 19.31
C GLN A 401 -13.51 -17.42 20.07
N ALA A 402 -13.17 -18.71 20.20
CA ALA A 402 -11.94 -19.15 20.84
C ALA A 402 -10.72 -18.79 19.98
N PHE A 403 -9.68 -18.26 20.62
CA PHE A 403 -8.43 -17.91 19.97
C PHE A 403 -7.22 -18.14 20.87
N SER A 404 -6.16 -18.68 20.30
CA SER A 404 -4.85 -18.77 20.94
C SER A 404 -3.73 -18.63 19.92
N CYS A 405 -2.64 -17.97 20.33
CA CYS A 405 -1.37 -17.93 19.60
C CYS A 405 -0.41 -19.05 20.01
N ASN A 406 -0.72 -19.81 21.05
CA ASN A 406 0.14 -20.87 21.56
C ASN A 406 -0.02 -22.14 20.72
N THR A 407 0.37 -22.04 19.45
CA THR A 407 0.26 -23.08 18.43
C THR A 407 1.63 -23.40 17.85
N THR A 408 1.86 -24.65 17.47
CA THR A 408 3.10 -25.07 16.79
C THR A 408 3.18 -24.48 15.37
N ALA A 409 2.06 -24.45 14.66
CA ALA A 409 1.90 -23.82 13.35
C ALA A 409 1.42 -22.35 13.47
N PRO A 410 1.43 -21.56 12.37
CA PRO A 410 0.79 -20.25 12.34
C PRO A 410 -0.65 -20.26 12.85
N PRO A 411 -1.09 -19.26 13.64
CA PRO A 411 -2.46 -19.21 14.15
C PRO A 411 -3.52 -19.23 13.03
N CYS A 412 -4.64 -19.90 13.31
CA CYS A 412 -5.76 -19.99 12.36
C CYS A 412 -6.31 -18.61 12.00
N LYS A 413 -6.54 -18.36 10.70
CA LYS A 413 -7.01 -17.06 10.21
C LYS A 413 -8.53 -16.90 10.15
N ASP A 414 -9.30 -17.92 10.51
CA ASP A 414 -10.77 -17.93 10.39
C ASP A 414 -11.44 -16.77 11.13
N ILE A 415 -10.92 -16.40 12.30
CA ILE A 415 -11.47 -15.31 13.11
C ILE A 415 -11.32 -13.95 12.42
N TYR A 416 -10.21 -13.70 11.72
CA TYR A 416 -10.00 -12.47 10.96
C TYR A 416 -10.91 -12.43 9.72
N THR A 417 -11.09 -13.56 9.04
CA THR A 417 -12.06 -13.67 7.94
C THR A 417 -13.48 -13.37 8.43
N LYS A 418 -13.84 -13.84 9.64
CA LYS A 418 -15.13 -13.53 10.28
C LYS A 418 -15.27 -12.04 10.60
N LEU A 419 -14.25 -11.40 11.17
CA LEU A 419 -14.23 -9.95 11.43
C LEU A 419 -14.38 -9.14 10.13
N ALA A 420 -13.60 -9.47 9.09
CA ALA A 420 -13.71 -8.83 7.78
C ALA A 420 -15.10 -9.03 7.17
N THR A 421 -15.69 -10.23 7.30
CA THR A 421 -17.05 -10.49 6.81
C THR A 421 -18.09 -9.63 7.54
N MET A 422 -17.95 -9.46 8.86
CA MET A 422 -18.83 -8.58 9.65
C MET A 422 -18.68 -7.10 9.25
N ALA A 423 -17.46 -6.64 8.99
CA ALA A 423 -17.19 -5.28 8.53
C ALA A 423 -17.78 -5.01 7.14
N VAL A 424 -17.67 -5.97 6.22
CA VAL A 424 -18.23 -5.85 4.86
C VAL A 424 -19.77 -5.92 4.88
N TYR A 425 -20.35 -6.74 5.77
CA TYR A 425 -21.79 -7.01 5.82
C TYR A 425 -22.39 -6.79 7.22
N PRO A 426 -22.38 -5.55 7.77
CA PRO A 426 -22.80 -5.27 9.15
C PRO A 426 -24.28 -5.58 9.41
N HIS A 427 -25.13 -5.54 8.38
CA HIS A 427 -26.57 -5.81 8.47
C HIS A 427 -26.96 -7.25 8.13
N ALA A 428 -26.03 -8.04 7.58
CA ALA A 428 -26.30 -9.44 7.35
C ALA A 428 -26.41 -10.11 8.73
N ARG A 429 -27.59 -10.64 9.08
CA ARG A 429 -27.68 -11.66 10.12
C ARG A 429 -26.88 -12.85 9.60
N LEU A 430 -25.58 -12.90 9.87
CA LEU A 430 -24.71 -14.01 9.49
C LEU A 430 -25.26 -15.26 10.19
N ARG A 431 -26.05 -16.07 9.44
CA ARG A 431 -26.98 -17.07 10.00
C ARG A 431 -26.31 -18.27 10.68
N CYS A 432 -24.98 -18.38 10.63
CA CYS A 432 -24.18 -19.03 11.68
C CYS A 432 -22.71 -18.62 11.52
N MET A 433 -22.11 -18.13 12.60
CA MET A 433 -20.64 -18.00 12.79
C MET A 433 -20.11 -19.05 13.79
N CYS A 434 -20.96 -20.03 14.08
CA CYS A 434 -20.72 -21.13 14.99
C CYS A 434 -19.67 -22.10 14.42
N THR A 435 -18.78 -22.62 15.27
CA THR A 435 -17.78 -23.64 14.92
C THR A 435 -18.35 -25.07 15.01
N CYS A 436 -19.67 -25.21 15.10
CA CYS A 436 -20.27 -26.46 15.57
C CYS A 436 -20.22 -27.61 14.56
N ASN A 437 -19.84 -27.37 13.30
CA ASN A 437 -19.85 -28.37 12.19
C ASN A 437 -21.16 -29.18 12.06
N ARG A 438 -22.23 -28.75 12.75
CA ARG A 438 -23.47 -29.51 12.95
C ARG A 438 -24.70 -28.72 12.55
N CYS A 439 -24.60 -27.39 12.40
CA CYS A 439 -25.71 -26.62 11.86
C CYS A 439 -25.77 -26.81 10.34
N THR A 440 -26.97 -26.67 9.79
CA THR A 440 -27.25 -26.84 8.36
C THR A 440 -26.35 -25.95 7.50
N PHE A 441 -26.00 -24.75 7.97
CA PHE A 441 -25.10 -23.84 7.25
C PHE A 441 -23.64 -24.32 7.22
N CYS A 442 -23.06 -24.76 8.34
CA CYS A 442 -21.69 -25.31 8.37
C CYS A 442 -21.57 -26.59 7.54
N LEU A 443 -22.59 -27.45 7.58
CA LEU A 443 -22.66 -28.66 6.76
C LEU A 443 -22.72 -28.30 5.26
N CYS A 444 -23.54 -27.31 4.88
CA CYS A 444 -23.58 -26.82 3.50
C CYS A 444 -22.27 -26.16 3.06
N GLN A 445 -21.62 -25.37 3.92
CA GLN A 445 -20.35 -24.70 3.59
C GLN A 445 -19.20 -25.71 3.44
N ASN A 446 -19.11 -26.69 4.35
CA ASN A 446 -18.15 -27.80 4.25
C ASN A 446 -18.41 -28.67 3.01
N PHE A 447 -19.69 -28.86 2.64
CA PHE A 447 -20.05 -29.55 1.40
C PHE A 447 -19.65 -28.77 0.15
N ILE A 448 -19.91 -27.45 0.11
CA ILE A 448 -19.51 -26.57 -1.01
C ILE A 448 -17.99 -26.50 -1.15
N ASN A 449 -17.27 -26.45 -0.03
CA ASN A 449 -15.81 -26.43 0.00
C ASN A 449 -15.18 -27.82 -0.10
N SER A 450 -15.98 -28.90 -0.19
CA SER A 450 -15.44 -30.25 -0.34
C SER A 450 -14.71 -30.40 -1.67
N GLU A 451 -13.64 -31.18 -1.64
CA GLU A 451 -12.82 -31.50 -2.82
C GLU A 451 -13.68 -32.03 -3.99
N LEU A 452 -14.76 -32.74 -3.67
CA LEU A 452 -15.67 -33.34 -4.63
C LEU A 452 -16.49 -32.27 -5.38
N VAL A 453 -16.99 -31.25 -4.68
CA VAL A 453 -17.73 -30.13 -5.29
C VAL A 453 -16.80 -29.16 -6.03
N GLN A 454 -15.60 -28.93 -5.49
CA GLN A 454 -14.54 -28.16 -6.16
C GLN A 454 -14.14 -28.82 -7.49
N THR A 455 -13.95 -30.15 -7.50
CA THR A 455 -13.60 -30.94 -8.70
C THR A 455 -14.74 -30.97 -9.71
N LEU A 456 -15.99 -31.08 -9.25
CA LEU A 456 -17.17 -31.00 -10.13
C LEU A 456 -17.31 -29.60 -10.73
N ARG A 457 -17.10 -28.54 -9.95
CA ARG A 457 -17.15 -27.15 -10.42
C ARG A 457 -16.09 -26.88 -11.48
N THR A 458 -14.85 -27.32 -11.25
CA THR A 458 -13.75 -27.17 -12.22
C THR A 458 -13.99 -28.00 -13.49
N LYS A 459 -14.51 -29.23 -13.38
CA LYS A 459 -14.92 -30.03 -14.55
C LYS A 459 -16.08 -29.42 -15.31
N LEU A 460 -17.06 -28.82 -14.64
CA LEU A 460 -18.16 -28.09 -15.28
C LEU A 460 -17.66 -26.81 -15.96
N TYR A 461 -16.78 -26.05 -15.31
CA TYR A 461 -16.17 -24.87 -15.88
C TYR A 461 -15.33 -25.21 -17.12
N SER A 462 -14.56 -26.30 -17.08
CA SER A 462 -13.79 -26.75 -18.23
C SER A 462 -14.68 -27.26 -19.36
N LEU A 463 -15.78 -27.97 -19.06
CA LEU A 463 -16.80 -28.39 -20.04
C LEU A 463 -17.52 -27.21 -20.70
N VAL A 464 -17.74 -26.11 -19.97
CA VAL A 464 -18.39 -24.91 -20.47
C VAL A 464 -17.42 -24.05 -21.28
N LEU A 465 -16.15 -23.92 -20.87
CA LEU A 465 -15.13 -23.20 -21.63
C LEU A 465 -14.59 -23.99 -22.84
N SER A 466 -14.59 -25.33 -22.81
CA SER A 466 -14.13 -26.16 -23.93
C SER A 466 -15.13 -26.20 -25.10
N ARG A 467 -16.37 -25.71 -24.90
CA ARG A 467 -17.30 -25.45 -26.00
C ARG A 467 -17.06 -24.03 -26.50
N HIS A 468 -16.21 -23.90 -27.52
CA HIS A 468 -16.17 -22.70 -28.35
C HIS A 468 -17.57 -22.43 -28.93
N VAL A 469 -18.33 -21.53 -28.29
CA VAL A 469 -19.52 -20.93 -28.90
C VAL A 469 -18.99 -19.89 -29.87
N THR A 470 -18.99 -20.23 -31.16
CA THR A 470 -18.72 -19.27 -32.23
C THR A 470 -19.88 -18.28 -32.30
N ALA A 471 -19.57 -16.99 -32.49
CA ALA A 471 -20.54 -15.89 -32.45
C ALA A 471 -21.71 -16.02 -33.47
N ALA A 472 -21.66 -17.00 -34.38
CA ALA A 472 -22.70 -17.29 -35.36
C ALA A 472 -23.92 -18.05 -34.78
N GLU A 473 -23.79 -18.79 -33.68
CA GLU A 473 -24.90 -19.64 -33.14
C GLU A 473 -25.84 -18.91 -32.17
N LEU A 474 -25.46 -17.75 -31.63
CA LEU A 474 -26.25 -16.96 -30.67
C LEU A 474 -27.58 -16.42 -31.23
N LYS A 475 -27.77 -16.45 -32.56
CA LYS A 475 -29.00 -16.01 -33.24
C LYS A 475 -29.99 -17.14 -33.52
N SER A 476 -29.65 -18.41 -33.27
CA SER A 476 -30.55 -19.53 -33.51
C SER A 476 -31.52 -19.74 -32.34
N SER A 477 -32.83 -19.76 -32.63
CA SER A 477 -33.87 -20.08 -31.65
C SER A 477 -33.70 -21.48 -31.03
N SER A 478 -33.01 -22.40 -31.72
CA SER A 478 -32.74 -23.75 -31.19
C SER A 478 -31.70 -23.78 -30.08
N PHE A 479 -30.78 -22.81 -30.02
CA PHE A 479 -29.77 -22.70 -28.96
C PHE A 479 -30.42 -22.31 -27.63
N TRP A 480 -31.27 -21.27 -27.65
CA TRP A 480 -31.99 -20.81 -26.46
C TRP A 480 -32.98 -21.85 -25.93
N LEU A 481 -33.56 -22.67 -26.82
CA LEU A 481 -34.44 -23.78 -26.43
C LEU A 481 -33.67 -24.91 -25.74
N ARG A 482 -32.46 -25.25 -26.22
CA ARG A 482 -31.59 -26.23 -25.54
C ARG A 482 -31.03 -25.72 -24.22
N ALA A 483 -30.67 -24.43 -24.15
CA ALA A 483 -30.19 -23.79 -22.91
C ALA A 483 -31.29 -23.72 -21.84
N SER A 484 -32.53 -23.38 -22.22
CA SER A 484 -33.68 -23.33 -21.31
C SER A 484 -34.12 -24.72 -20.84
N VAL A 485 -34.07 -25.74 -21.71
CA VAL A 485 -34.29 -27.14 -21.31
C VAL A 485 -33.19 -27.60 -20.35
N GLY A 486 -31.92 -27.29 -20.63
CA GLY A 486 -30.80 -27.61 -19.74
C GLY A 486 -30.93 -26.95 -18.36
N ALA A 487 -31.27 -25.67 -18.31
CA ALA A 487 -31.50 -24.94 -17.07
C ALA A 487 -32.68 -25.52 -16.27
N SER A 488 -33.75 -25.93 -16.96
CA SER A 488 -34.92 -26.56 -16.34
C SER A 488 -34.58 -27.92 -15.73
N VAL A 489 -33.80 -28.75 -16.43
CA VAL A 489 -33.34 -30.05 -15.91
C VAL A 489 -32.42 -29.86 -14.70
N CYS A 490 -31.49 -28.89 -14.73
CA CYS A 490 -30.66 -28.56 -13.58
C CYS A 490 -31.47 -28.06 -12.39
N ALA A 491 -32.49 -27.22 -12.61
CA ALA A 491 -33.37 -26.74 -11.55
C ALA A 491 -34.19 -27.88 -10.91
N VAL A 492 -34.71 -28.81 -11.73
CA VAL A 492 -35.46 -29.98 -11.26
C VAL A 492 -34.56 -30.94 -10.47
N LEU A 493 -33.33 -31.20 -10.94
CA LEU A 493 -32.35 -32.00 -10.21
C LEU A 493 -31.94 -31.35 -8.89
N SER A 494 -31.71 -30.03 -8.89
CA SER A 494 -31.37 -29.29 -7.67
C SER A 494 -32.51 -29.32 -6.66
N PHE A 495 -33.76 -29.19 -7.12
CA PHE A 495 -34.95 -29.29 -6.27
C PHE A 495 -35.18 -30.71 -5.74
N ALA A 496 -34.90 -31.75 -6.55
CA ALA A 496 -34.97 -33.15 -6.14
C ALA A 496 -33.90 -33.48 -5.07
N ILE A 497 -32.67 -33.01 -5.25
CA ILE A 497 -31.58 -33.16 -4.27
C ILE A 497 -31.92 -32.39 -2.98
N TYR A 498 -32.45 -31.17 -3.08
CA TYR A 498 -32.92 -30.39 -1.93
C TYR A 498 -34.02 -31.12 -1.14
N ARG A 499 -34.99 -31.74 -1.84
CA ARG A 499 -36.04 -32.56 -1.20
C ARG A 499 -35.51 -33.85 -0.57
N ALA A 500 -34.50 -34.47 -1.17
CA ALA A 500 -33.86 -35.66 -0.62
C ALA A 500 -33.09 -35.34 0.67
N LEU A 501 -32.38 -34.20 0.69
CA LEU A 501 -31.65 -33.72 1.87
C LEU A 501 -32.57 -33.29 3.02
N LEU A 502 -33.79 -32.83 2.73
CA LEU A 502 -34.81 -32.51 3.74
C LEU A 502 -35.53 -33.73 4.33
N ARG A 503 -35.41 -34.92 3.71
CA ARG A 503 -36.07 -36.16 4.14
C ARG A 503 -35.14 -37.14 4.87
N SER A 504 -33.87 -36.82 5.03
CA SER A 504 -32.97 -37.61 5.88
C SER A 504 -33.14 -37.15 7.33
N PRO A 505 -33.62 -38.03 8.25
CA PRO A 505 -33.80 -37.70 9.66
C PRO A 505 -32.49 -37.40 10.38
#